data_AF-A0A932IM03-F1
#
_entry.id   AF-A0A932IM03-F1
#
_cell.length_a   1.000
_cell.length_b   1.000
_cell.length_c   1.000
_cell.angle_alpha   90.00
_cell.angle_beta   90.00
_cell.angle_gamma   90.00
#
_symmetry.space_group_name_H-M   'P 1'
#
loop_
_entity.id
_entity.type
_entity.pdbx_description
1 polymer ?
#
loop_
_entity_poly.entity_id
_entity_poly.type
_entity_poly.pdbx_seq_one_letter_code
_entity_poly.pdbx_strand_id
1 'polypeptide(L)'
;VGSYTLDFSGKLDHEVDVDVEIGLGTVTIIVPKNSGVKVYCEKNWISHLNIDDDFKEREDDTYYTPNYHSASGKMNMHIEAGLGSVKVKRK
;
A
#
# COMPACT_ATOMS: atom_id res chain seq x y z
N VAL A 1 -7.67 7.88 -18.95
CA VAL A 1 -6.62 7.88 -17.91
C VAL A 1 -7.19 8.54 -16.67
N GLY A 2 -7.28 7.80 -15.55
CA GLY A 2 -7.83 8.30 -14.29
C GLY A 2 -6.74 8.61 -13.26
N SER A 3 -7.07 9.45 -12.28
CA SER A 3 -6.24 9.71 -11.10
C SER A 3 -7.11 9.59 -9.85
N TYR A 4 -6.66 8.75 -8.91
CA TYR A 4 -7.40 8.45 -7.69
C TYR A 4 -6.53 8.69 -6.47
N THR A 5 -7.15 9.20 -5.41
CA THR A 5 -6.53 9.29 -4.08
C THR A 5 -7.41 8.55 -3.08
N LEU A 6 -6.85 7.52 -2.45
CA LEU A 6 -7.47 6.78 -1.37
C LEU A 6 -6.80 7.22 -0.06
N ASP A 7 -7.53 7.97 0.77
CA ASP A 7 -7.02 8.51 2.03
C ASP A 7 -7.51 7.68 3.21
N PHE A 8 -6.62 6.84 3.76
CA PHE A 8 -6.85 6.04 4.96
C PHE A 8 -6.23 6.65 6.21
N SER A 9 -5.85 7.94 6.21
CA SER A 9 -5.16 8.60 7.33
C SER A 9 -5.97 8.74 8.63
N GLY A 10 -7.17 8.18 8.68
CA GLY A 10 -7.96 8.03 9.90
C GLY A 10 -7.31 7.10 10.92
N LYS A 11 -7.92 7.04 12.12
CA LYS A 11 -7.49 6.12 13.17
C LYS A 11 -7.89 4.70 12.81
N LEU A 12 -6.90 3.82 12.69
CA LEU A 12 -7.09 2.40 12.48
C LEU A 12 -6.84 1.65 13.79
N ASP A 13 -7.90 1.11 14.38
CA ASP A 13 -7.84 0.34 15.63
C ASP A 13 -8.01 -1.17 15.43
N HIS A 14 -8.26 -1.59 14.17
CA HIS A 14 -8.52 -2.97 13.79
C HIS A 14 -7.71 -3.35 12.55
N GLU A 15 -7.71 -4.64 12.23
CA GLU A 15 -7.16 -5.14 10.98
C GLU A 15 -8.14 -4.88 9.83
N VAL A 16 -7.62 -4.47 8.68
CA VAL A 16 -8.39 -4.22 7.45
C VAL A 16 -7.66 -4.79 6.24
N ASP A 17 -8.44 -5.40 5.36
CA ASP A 17 -7.99 -5.86 4.05
C ASP A 17 -8.44 -4.86 2.98
N VAL A 18 -7.52 -4.51 2.07
CA VAL A 18 -7.73 -3.53 1.02
C VAL A 18 -7.27 -4.13 -0.31
N ASP A 19 -8.22 -4.36 -1.20
CA ASP A 19 -7.95 -4.80 -2.57
C ASP A 19 -8.11 -3.61 -3.52
N VAL A 20 -7.07 -3.36 -4.33
CA VAL A 20 -7.04 -2.27 -5.31
C VAL A 20 -6.72 -2.84 -6.68
N GLU A 21 -7.68 -2.76 -7.61
CA GLU A 21 -7.51 -3.17 -9.01
C GLU A 21 -7.66 -1.95 -9.94
N ILE A 22 -6.66 -1.69 -10.78
CA ILE A 22 -6.68 -0.55 -11.71
C ILE A 22 -6.23 -0.96 -13.11
N GLY A 23 -7.11 -0.79 -14.10
CA GLY A 23 -6.76 -1.02 -15.50
C GLY A 23 -5.75 0.00 -16.08
N LEU A 24 -6.08 1.30 -16.03
CA LEU A 24 -5.23 2.37 -16.58
C LEU A 24 -5.31 3.67 -15.74
N GLY A 25 -4.22 4.05 -15.07
CA GLY A 25 -4.14 5.32 -14.37
C GLY A 25 -3.16 5.38 -13.21
N THR A 26 -3.31 6.41 -12.38
CA THR A 26 -2.47 6.59 -11.19
C THR A 26 -3.32 6.53 -9.93
N VAL A 27 -2.84 5.78 -8.93
CA VAL A 27 -3.42 5.77 -7.57
C VAL A 27 -2.40 6.27 -6.56
N THR A 28 -2.85 7.14 -5.68
CA THR A 28 -2.13 7.49 -4.45
C THR A 28 -2.91 6.98 -3.26
N ILE A 29 -2.27 6.13 -2.46
CA ILE A 29 -2.79 5.57 -1.22
C ILE A 29 -2.08 6.25 -0.06
N ILE A 30 -2.83 6.83 0.86
CA ILE A 30 -2.31 7.50 2.05
C ILE A 30 -2.65 6.64 3.27
N VAL A 31 -1.64 6.19 4.00
CA VAL A 31 -1.79 5.36 5.20
C VAL A 31 -1.20 6.08 6.42
N PRO A 32 -1.76 5.89 7.62
CA PRO A 32 -1.30 6.58 8.82
C PRO A 32 0.00 5.95 9.35
N LYS A 33 0.92 6.78 9.87
CA LYS A 33 2.24 6.34 10.37
C LYS A 33 2.21 5.38 11.55
N ASN A 34 1.15 5.41 12.35
CA ASN A 34 1.00 4.55 13.52
C ASN A 34 0.49 3.14 13.19
N SER A 35 -0.04 2.92 11.98
CA SER A 35 -0.57 1.61 11.57
C SER A 35 0.52 0.68 11.05
N GLY A 36 0.30 -0.60 11.22
CA GLY A 36 1.09 -1.64 10.57
C GLY A 36 0.60 -1.83 9.15
N VAL A 37 1.48 -1.81 8.15
CA VAL A 37 1.04 -1.96 6.75
C VAL A 37 1.85 -3.06 6.08
N LYS A 38 1.13 -3.97 5.40
CA LYS A 38 1.66 -4.98 4.48
C LYS A 38 1.11 -4.66 3.10
N VAL A 39 1.97 -4.60 2.09
CA VAL A 39 1.58 -4.36 0.70
C VAL A 39 2.12 -5.48 -0.14
N TYR A 40 1.23 -6.24 -0.77
CA TYR A 40 1.56 -7.17 -1.83
C TYR A 40 1.27 -6.51 -3.17
N CYS A 41 2.26 -6.52 -4.06
CA CYS A 41 2.16 -5.96 -5.41
C CYS A 41 2.81 -6.95 -6.37
N GLU A 42 2.12 -7.35 -7.43
CA GLU A 42 2.66 -8.35 -8.35
C GLU A 42 4.02 -7.91 -8.96
N LYS A 43 4.92 -8.87 -9.14
CA LYS A 43 6.29 -8.70 -9.66
C LYS A 43 6.40 -7.88 -10.94
N ASN A 44 5.44 -8.06 -11.86
CA ASN A 44 5.38 -7.35 -13.13
C ASN A 44 5.09 -5.85 -12.97
N TRP A 45 4.73 -5.41 -11.76
CA TRP A 45 4.27 -4.07 -11.46
C TRP A 45 5.21 -3.26 -10.56
N ILE A 46 6.22 -3.91 -9.96
CA ILE A 46 7.15 -3.29 -9.00
C ILE A 46 7.87 -2.07 -9.59
N SER A 47 8.19 -2.06 -10.90
CA SER A 47 8.84 -0.92 -11.56
C SER A 47 8.02 0.37 -11.52
N HIS A 48 6.72 0.29 -11.23
CA HIS A 48 5.79 1.41 -11.18
C HIS A 48 5.27 1.71 -9.76
N LEU A 49 5.79 0.98 -8.76
CA LEU A 49 5.49 1.19 -7.36
C LEU A 49 6.41 2.26 -6.78
N ASN A 50 5.81 3.31 -6.21
CA ASN A 50 6.49 4.31 -5.40
C ASN A 50 5.99 4.18 -3.96
N ILE A 51 6.78 3.54 -3.11
CA ILE A 51 6.44 3.31 -1.70
C ILE A 51 7.42 4.06 -0.80
N ASP A 52 6.91 4.61 0.31
CA ASP A 52 7.75 5.36 1.26
C ASP A 52 8.90 4.50 1.83
N ASP A 53 10.02 5.15 2.17
CA ASP A 53 11.31 4.51 2.48
C ASP A 53 11.32 3.64 3.76
N ASP A 54 10.31 3.79 4.63
CA ASP A 54 10.24 2.99 5.85
C ASP A 54 9.71 1.57 5.60
N PHE A 55 9.14 1.32 4.42
CA PHE A 55 8.78 -0.01 3.99
C PHE A 55 10.03 -0.84 3.68
N LYS A 56 10.02 -2.08 4.16
CA LYS A 56 11.06 -3.07 3.85
C LYS A 56 10.45 -4.14 2.97
N GLU A 57 11.05 -4.33 1.81
CA GLU A 57 10.75 -5.47 0.95
C GLU A 57 11.16 -6.78 1.65
N ARG A 58 10.30 -7.78 1.54
CA ARG A 58 10.54 -9.17 1.93
C ARG A 58 10.31 -10.08 0.72
N GLU A 59 10.43 -11.38 0.94
CA GLU A 59 10.11 -12.38 -0.08
C GLU A 59 8.70 -12.21 -0.64
N ASP A 60 8.50 -12.67 -1.87
CA ASP A 60 7.22 -12.67 -2.58
C ASP A 60 6.59 -11.28 -2.77
N ASP A 61 7.38 -10.31 -3.22
CA ASP A 61 6.90 -8.99 -3.66
C ASP A 61 6.06 -8.25 -2.62
N THR A 62 6.38 -8.51 -1.35
CA THR A 62 5.64 -8.01 -0.21
C THR A 62 6.47 -7.02 0.59
N TYR A 63 5.90 -5.84 0.82
CA TYR A 63 6.50 -4.73 1.54
C TYR A 63 5.84 -4.56 2.91
N TYR A 64 6.64 -4.34 3.95
CA TYR A 64 6.16 -4.21 5.32
C TYR A 64 6.67 -2.95 5.99
N THR A 65 5.82 -2.28 6.75
CA THR A 65 6.27 -1.26 7.68
C THR A 65 6.96 -1.91 8.90
N PRO A 66 7.90 -1.21 9.56
CA PRO A 66 8.67 -1.80 10.67
C PRO A 66 7.80 -2.21 11.85
N ASN A 67 6.67 -1.53 12.04
CA ASN A 67 5.70 -1.77 13.11
C ASN A 67 4.59 -2.76 12.74
N TYR A 68 4.61 -3.41 11.58
CA TYR A 68 3.49 -4.25 11.10
C TYR A 68 2.99 -5.25 12.14
N HIS A 69 3.89 -5.95 12.84
CA HIS A 69 3.53 -6.97 13.82
C HIS A 69 3.12 -6.40 15.19
N SER A 70 3.58 -5.21 15.54
CA SER A 70 3.36 -4.58 16.86
C SER A 70 2.25 -3.54 16.88
N ALA A 71 1.82 -3.06 15.71
CA ALA A 71 0.74 -2.08 15.60
C ALA A 71 -0.62 -2.69 15.99
N SER A 72 -1.45 -1.89 16.66
CA SER A 72 -2.82 -2.25 17.03
C SER A 72 -3.74 -2.31 15.81
N GLY A 73 -3.65 -1.32 14.92
CA GLY A 73 -4.30 -1.32 13.62
C GLY A 73 -3.36 -1.81 12.53
N LYS A 74 -3.85 -2.71 11.68
CA LYS A 74 -3.09 -3.31 10.60
C LYS A 74 -3.83 -3.21 9.29
N MET A 75 -3.10 -2.98 8.21
CA MET A 75 -3.65 -2.91 6.86
C MET A 75 -2.92 -3.90 5.97
N ASN A 76 -3.67 -4.84 5.39
CA ASN A 76 -3.20 -5.77 4.39
C ASN A 76 -3.68 -5.28 3.03
N MET A 77 -2.76 -4.81 2.19
CA MET A 77 -3.09 -4.32 0.85
C MET A 77 -2.65 -5.32 -0.20
N HIS A 78 -3.56 -5.62 -1.11
CA HIS A 78 -3.27 -6.27 -2.38
C HIS A 78 -3.51 -5.26 -3.49
N ILE A 79 -2.48 -5.00 -4.29
CA ILE A 79 -2.54 -4.02 -5.37
C ILE A 79 -2.22 -4.67 -6.71
N GLU A 80 -3.20 -4.63 -7.60
CA GLU A 80 -3.12 -5.03 -8.99
C GLU A 80 -3.29 -3.79 -9.88
N ALA A 81 -2.38 -3.61 -10.83
CA ALA A 81 -2.53 -2.55 -11.82
C ALA A 81 -2.01 -2.99 -13.19
N GLY A 82 -2.78 -2.65 -14.22
CA GLY A 82 -2.49 -3.04 -15.60
C GLY A 82 -1.52 -2.09 -16.30
N LEU A 83 -1.85 -0.79 -16.35
CA LEU A 83 -1.04 0.26 -16.95
C LEU A 83 -1.07 1.54 -16.10
N GLY A 84 0.07 2.02 -15.60
CA GLY A 84 0.10 3.23 -14.78
C GLY A 84 1.06 3.18 -13.60
N SER A 85 0.68 3.81 -12.48
CA SER A 85 1.55 3.93 -11.31
C SER A 85 0.80 3.87 -10.00
N VAL A 86 1.43 3.24 -9.01
CA VAL A 86 0.90 3.10 -7.65
C VAL A 86 1.83 3.86 -6.72
N LYS A 87 1.26 4.74 -5.90
CA LYS A 87 2.01 5.45 -4.87
C LYS A 87 1.44 5.16 -3.49
N VAL A 88 2.26 4.69 -2.57
CA VAL A 88 1.87 4.43 -1.17
C VAL A 88 2.67 5.38 -0.27
N LYS A 89 1.96 6.28 0.42
CA LYS A 89 2.53 7.33 1.27
C LYS A 89 2.10 7.17 2.71
N ARG A 90 2.97 7.56 3.63
CA ARG A 90 2.70 7.62 5.07
C ARG A 90 2.47 9.05 5.54
N LYS A 91 1.35 9.27 6.24
CA LYS A 91 0.99 10.56 6.84
C LYS A 91 0.99 10.48 8.36
#